data_AF-A0A937XZ58-F1
#
_entry.id   AF-A0A937XZ58-F1
#
_cell.length_a   1.000
_cell.length_b   1.000
_cell.length_c   1.000
_cell.angle_alpha   90.00
_cell.angle_beta   90.00
_cell.angle_gamma   90.00
#
_symmetry.space_group_name_H-M   'P 1'
#
loop_
_entity.id
_entity.type
_entity.pdbx_description
1 polymer ?
#
loop_
_entity_poly.entity_id
_entity_poly.type
_entity_poly.pdbx_seq_one_letter_code
_entity_poly.pdbx_strand_id
1 'polypeptide(L)' 'MKDDPTLEEVRRMAAEIGLARLTEAHLQELLRATRAARARRAALPVATLVPADEPSHVFHPGGGR' A
#
# COMPACT_ATOMS: atom_id res chain seq x y z
N MET A 1 -16.44 5.02 -1.19
CA MET A 1 -15.15 4.81 -0.47
C MET A 1 -14.83 3.34 -0.61
N LYS A 2 -13.60 2.94 -0.98
CA LYS A 2 -13.25 1.50 -0.94
C LYS A 2 -13.31 1.08 0.52
N ASP A 3 -14.21 0.15 0.82
CA ASP A 3 -14.44 -0.36 2.17
C ASP A 3 -13.11 -0.70 2.86
N ASP A 4 -13.01 -0.35 4.13
CA ASP A 4 -11.86 -0.74 4.94
C ASP A 4 -11.72 -2.26 4.89
N PRO A 5 -10.50 -2.78 4.70
CA PRO A 5 -10.33 -4.20 4.51
C PRO A 5 -10.75 -4.91 5.79
N THR A 6 -11.42 -6.03 5.62
CA THR A 6 -11.75 -6.95 6.71
C THR A 6 -10.52 -7.74 7.13
N LEU A 7 -10.57 -8.36 8.31
CA LEU A 7 -9.47 -9.18 8.80
C LEU A 7 -9.20 -10.39 7.88
N GLU A 8 -10.26 -10.99 7.31
CA GLU A 8 -10.14 -12.09 6.34
C GLU A 8 -9.48 -11.64 5.03
N GLU A 9 -9.77 -10.44 4.55
CA GLU A 9 -9.08 -9.89 3.38
C GLU A 9 -7.60 -9.62 3.66
N VAL A 10 -7.27 -9.12 4.85
CA VAL A 10 -5.88 -8.94 5.29
C VAL A 10 -5.16 -10.30 5.39
N ARG A 11 -5.83 -11.33 5.92
CA ARG A 11 -5.29 -12.70 5.96
C ARG A 11 -5.02 -13.24 4.55
N ARG A 12 -5.96 -13.07 3.62
CA ARG A 12 -5.79 -13.49 2.21
C ARG A 12 -4.62 -12.77 1.56
N MET A 13 -4.57 -11.44 1.66
CA MET A 13 -3.47 -10.64 1.10
C MET A 13 -2.12 -11.03 1.69
N ALA A 14 -2.05 -11.26 3.01
CA ALA A 14 -0.83 -11.71 3.68
C ALA A 14 -0.37 -13.08 3.12
N ALA A 15 -1.30 -14.02 2.91
CA ALA A 15 -0.97 -15.32 2.32
C ALA A 15 -0.45 -15.21 0.87
N GLU A 16 -1.07 -14.36 0.04
CA GLU A 16 -0.66 -14.13 -1.36
C GLU A 16 0.78 -13.62 -1.50
N ILE A 17 1.28 -12.87 -0.52
CA ILE A 17 2.66 -12.36 -0.50
C ILE A 17 3.61 -13.21 0.36
N GLY A 18 3.19 -14.41 0.76
CA GLY A 18 4.03 -15.35 1.52
C GLY A 18 4.10 -15.11 3.03
N LEU A 19 3.32 -14.19 3.58
CA LEU A 19 3.19 -13.93 5.02
C LEU A 19 2.12 -14.83 5.70
N ALA A 20 2.08 -16.11 5.32
CA ALA A 20 1.04 -17.05 5.80
C ALA A 20 1.20 -17.46 7.28
N ARG A 21 2.36 -17.18 7.91
CA ARG A 21 2.68 -17.56 9.29
C ARG A 21 2.33 -16.48 10.32
N LEU A 22 1.67 -15.40 9.91
CA LEU A 22 1.23 -14.36 10.82
C LEU A 22 0.16 -14.90 11.78
N THR A 23 0.30 -14.59 13.06
CA THR A 23 -0.72 -14.90 14.06
C THR A 23 -1.90 -13.96 13.89
N GLU A 24 -3.04 -14.29 14.50
CA GLU A 24 -4.21 -13.43 14.53
C GLU A 24 -3.89 -12.03 15.07
N ALA A 25 -3.05 -11.95 16.11
CA ALA A 25 -2.59 -10.68 16.68
C ALA A 25 -1.80 -9.85 15.66
N HIS A 26 -0.88 -10.46 14.92
CA HIS A 26 -0.14 -9.77 13.85
C HIS A 26 -1.08 -9.30 12.74
N LEU A 27 -2.09 -10.10 12.37
CA LEU A 27 -3.08 -9.71 11.37
C LEU A 27 -3.93 -8.52 11.82
N GLN A 28 -4.29 -8.46 13.12
CA GLN A 28 -4.99 -7.31 13.69
C GLN A 28 -4.12 -6.04 13.68
N GLU A 29 -2.84 -6.15 14.01
CA GLU A 29 -1.90 -5.03 13.91
C GLU A 29 -1.72 -4.56 12.46
N LEU A 30 -1.57 -5.51 11.53
CA LEU A 30 -1.47 -5.23 10.10
C LEU A 30 -2.73 -4.53 9.58
N LEU A 31 -3.92 -4.96 10.04
CA LEU A 31 -5.19 -4.30 9.72
C LEU A 31 -5.20 -2.85 10.22
N ARG A 32 -4.81 -2.59 11.48
CA ARG A 32 -4.72 -1.23 12.04
C ARG A 32 -3.75 -0.36 11.25
N ALA A 33 -2.57 -0.88 10.94
CA ALA A 33 -1.56 -0.19 10.13
C ALA A 33 -2.09 0.13 8.73
N THR A 34 -2.81 -0.80 8.11
CA THR A 34 -3.42 -0.64 6.78
C THR A 34 -4.46 0.49 6.77
N ARG A 35 -5.34 0.55 7.79
CA ARG A 35 -6.32 1.63 7.94
C ARG A 35 -5.64 2.99 8.06
N ALA A 36 -4.63 3.10 8.92
CA ALA A 36 -3.86 4.33 9.07
C ALA A 36 -3.16 4.76 7.76
N ALA A 37 -2.56 3.80 7.03
CA ALA A 37 -1.92 4.07 5.75
C ALA A 37 -2.94 4.52 4.68
N ARG A 38 -4.13 3.92 4.62
CA ARG A 38 -5.21 4.33 3.71
C ARG A 38 -5.72 5.74 4.02
N ALA A 39 -5.94 6.06 5.31
CA ALA A 39 -6.35 7.40 5.72
C ALA A 39 -5.31 8.46 5.30
N ARG A 40 -4.02 8.20 5.53
CA ARG A 40 -2.93 9.09 5.07
C ARG A 40 -2.89 9.21 3.56
N ARG A 41 -3.04 8.10 2.83
CA ARG A 41 -3.06 8.10 1.35
C ARG A 41 -4.24 8.91 0.79
N ALA A 42 -5.41 8.79 1.40
CA ALA A 42 -6.60 9.56 1.01
C ALA A 42 -6.44 11.07 1.24
N ALA A 43 -5.61 11.46 2.21
CA ALA A 43 -5.28 12.86 2.50
C ALA A 43 -4.18 13.43 1.58
N LEU A 44 -3.53 12.64 0.73
CA LEU A 44 -2.51 13.14 -0.18
C LEU A 44 -3.16 14.01 -1.29
N PRO A 45 -2.64 15.21 -1.58
CA PRO A 45 -3.16 16.11 -2.60
C PRO A 45 -2.74 15.67 -4.01
N VAL A 46 -3.20 14.48 -4.43
CA VAL A 46 -2.83 13.89 -5.73
C VAL A 46 -3.71 14.37 -6.89
N ALA A 47 -4.81 15.07 -6.60
CA ALA A 47 -5.80 15.48 -7.61
C ALA A 47 -5.26 16.53 -8.60
N THR A 48 -4.23 17.27 -8.23
CA THR A 48 -3.62 18.32 -9.06
C THR A 48 -2.35 17.86 -9.76
N LEU A 49 -1.95 16.59 -9.59
CA LEU A 49 -0.74 16.06 -10.24
C LEU A 49 -0.96 15.99 -11.75
N VAL A 50 -0.03 16.56 -12.50
CA VAL A 50 0.01 16.50 -13.96
C VAL A 50 1.08 15.53 -14.43
N PRO A 51 1.07 15.08 -15.70
CA PRO A 51 2.12 14.20 -16.22
C PRO A 51 3.54 14.76 -16.09
N ALA A 52 3.69 16.09 -16.01
CA ALA A 52 4.98 16.75 -15.78
C ALA A 52 5.46 16.70 -14.33
N ASP A 53 4.59 16.35 -13.37
CA ASP A 53 4.98 16.05 -11.99
C ASP A 53 5.56 14.64 -11.94
N GLU A 54 6.76 14.50 -12.49
CA GLU A 54 7.42 13.22 -12.66
C GLU A 54 7.66 12.51 -11.31
N PRO A 55 7.63 11.16 -11.28
CA PRO A 55 8.04 10.40 -10.11
C PRO A 55 9.47 10.76 -9.71
N SER A 56 9.73 10.82 -8.40
CA SER A 56 11.08 11.11 -7.89
C SER A 56 12.16 10.12 -8.36
N HIS A 57 11.77 8.92 -8.77
CA HIS A 57 12.65 7.91 -9.36
C HIS A 57 12.06 7.41 -10.67
N VAL A 58 12.58 7.93 -11.79
CA VAL A 58 12.28 7.45 -13.14
C VAL A 58 13.32 6.41 -13.56
N PHE A 59 12.87 5.25 -14.02
CA PHE A 59 13.77 4.23 -14.55
C PHE A 59 14.31 4.65 -15.93
N HIS A 60 15.64 4.66 -16.06
CA HIS A 60 16.32 4.98 -17.31
C HIS A 60 17.02 3.72 -17.84
N PRO A 61 16.42 3.01 -18.83
CA PRO A 61 17.10 1.89 -19.47
C PRO A 61 18.25 2.43 -20.33
N GLY A 62 19.47 2.39 -19.78
CA GLY A 62 20.67 2.86 -20.48
C GLY A 62 21.55 3.83 -19.69
N GLY A 63 21.60 3.71 -18.35
CA GLY A 63 22.64 4.32 -17.52
C GLY A 63 24.03 3.76 -17.85
N GLY A 64 24.52 4.13 -19.03
CA GLY A 64 25.82 3.87 -19.59
C GLY A 64 26.19 5.12 -20.37
N ARG A 65 26.78 6.07 -19.66
CA ARG A 65 27.89 6.91 -20.12
C ARG A 65 28.60 7.46 -18.90
#